data_AF-A0A972URA4-F1
#
_entry.id   AF-A0A972URA4-F1
#
_cell.length_a   1.000
_cell.length_b   1.000
_cell.length_c   1.000
_cell.angle_alpha   90.00
_cell.angle_beta   90.00
_cell.angle_gamma   90.00
#
_symmetry.space_group_name_H-M   'P 1'
#
loop_
_entity.id
_entity.type
_entity.pdbx_description
1 polymer ?
#
loop_
_entity_poly.entity_id
_entity_poly.type
_entity_poly.pdbx_seq_one_letter_code
_entity_poly.pdbx_strand_id
1 'polypeptide(L)'
;HMLYGLGDIRMRRVFIEDEESGDDRKRREHKRLDALVGYCESPTCRRRVLLDYFGERATPCGNCDVCIDPVEMADGTDEALKILSAVSGSGQLYGAAHIIDILRGSSTEKAVKARHDRLPSFGTGAELKKEEWRSLIRQLVAAGFLRLDVQGYGGLAITDTGDGLMRGEDSFQYRQDTMKRTPAARRRAQDREATPELSDDQMALLRRLKDLRLRLAKGKKVPAYAVFADKSLVDMALKSPRDETEFAEIHGVGAAKLRDFAGAFLEVIATPGDA
;
A
#
# COMPACT_ATOMS: atom_id res chain seq x y z
N HIS A 1 1.36 -18.11 5.08
CA HIS A 1 1.86 -17.02 4.22
C HIS A 1 2.75 -16.10 5.05
N MET A 2 3.91 -15.70 4.53
CA MET A 2 4.75 -14.68 5.13
C MET A 2 4.31 -13.31 4.60
N LEU A 3 4.15 -12.33 5.48
CA LEU A 3 3.84 -10.94 5.13
C LEU A 3 5.00 -10.07 5.62
N TYR A 4 5.44 -9.13 4.80
CA TYR A 4 6.50 -8.18 5.16
C TYR A 4 6.36 -6.89 4.34
N GLY A 5 7.00 -5.83 4.81
CA GLY A 5 7.16 -4.58 4.07
C GLY A 5 8.38 -3.78 4.52
N LEU A 6 8.53 -2.59 3.94
CA LEU A 6 9.64 -1.67 4.25
C LEU A 6 9.74 -1.32 5.74
N GLY A 7 8.60 -1.22 6.43
CA GLY A 7 8.55 -0.94 7.88
C GLY A 7 9.22 -2.05 8.71
N ASP A 8 8.97 -3.31 8.36
CA ASP A 8 9.54 -4.47 9.06
C ASP A 8 11.05 -4.57 8.81
N ILE A 9 11.48 -4.31 7.57
CA ILE A 9 12.91 -4.26 7.20
C ILE A 9 13.62 -3.17 8.02
N ARG A 10 13.04 -1.96 8.08
CA ARG A 10 13.59 -0.85 8.87
C ARG A 10 13.68 -1.22 10.35
N MET A 11 12.58 -1.71 10.93
CA MET A 11 12.53 -2.10 12.34
C MET A 11 13.61 -3.13 12.66
N ARG A 12 13.79 -4.15 11.80
CA ARG A 12 14.77 -5.19 12.05
C ARG A 12 16.21 -4.68 11.91
N ARG A 13 16.48 -3.76 10.99
CA ARG A 13 17.81 -3.11 10.91
C ARG A 13 18.09 -2.26 12.15
N VAL A 14 17.11 -1.52 12.68
CA VAL A 14 17.26 -0.78 13.95
C VAL A 14 17.61 -1.72 15.10
N PHE A 15 16.92 -2.85 15.23
CA PHE A 15 17.24 -3.84 16.26
C PHE A 15 18.66 -4.41 16.15
N ILE A 16 19.21 -4.53 14.94
CA ILE A 16 20.59 -4.98 14.73
C ILE A 16 21.58 -3.88 15.16
N GLU A 17 21.28 -2.62 14.88
CA GLU A 17 22.12 -1.48 15.27
C GLU A 17 22.11 -1.24 16.78
N ASP A 18 20.95 -1.37 17.43
CA ASP A 18 20.78 -1.17 18.88
C ASP A 18 21.34 -2.33 19.72
N GLU A 19 21.63 -3.47 19.10
CA GLU A 19 22.21 -4.62 19.80
C GLU A 19 23.62 -4.26 20.27
N GLU A 20 23.89 -4.40 21.58
CA GLU A 20 25.23 -4.25 22.19
C GLU A 20 26.16 -5.39 21.75
N SER A 21 26.55 -5.35 20.48
CA SER A 21 27.42 -6.33 19.84
C SER A 21 28.47 -5.62 18.98
N GLY A 22 29.62 -6.28 18.76
CA GLY A 22 30.66 -5.73 17.90
C GLY A 22 30.26 -5.66 16.43
N ASP A 23 30.90 -4.77 15.66
CA ASP A 23 30.60 -4.49 14.25
C ASP A 23 30.54 -5.74 13.37
N ASP A 24 31.43 -6.72 13.63
CA ASP A 24 31.44 -7.99 12.93
C ASP A 24 30.14 -8.80 13.11
N ARG A 25 29.52 -8.74 14.30
CA ARG A 25 28.23 -9.38 14.57
C ARG A 25 27.13 -8.64 13.81
N LYS A 26 27.06 -7.31 13.92
CA LYS A 26 26.07 -6.48 13.22
C LYS A 26 26.11 -6.72 11.71
N ARG A 27 27.32 -6.75 11.12
CA ARG A 27 27.52 -7.06 9.70
C ARG A 27 26.96 -8.43 9.31
N ARG A 28 27.15 -9.46 10.14
CA ARG A 28 26.58 -10.80 9.90
C ARG A 28 25.06 -10.81 10.00
N GLU A 29 24.48 -10.11 10.98
CA GLU A 29 23.02 -10.04 11.12
C GLU A 29 22.37 -9.25 9.97
N HIS A 30 23.00 -8.17 9.48
CA HIS A 30 22.57 -7.50 8.26
C HIS A 30 22.59 -8.44 7.06
N LYS A 31 23.67 -9.21 6.87
CA LYS A 31 23.75 -10.19 5.78
C LYS A 31 22.63 -11.24 5.85
N ARG A 32 22.22 -11.67 7.05
CA ARG A 32 21.09 -12.59 7.24
C ARG A 32 19.75 -11.93 6.92
N LEU A 33 19.55 -10.68 7.34
CA LEU A 33 18.34 -9.93 7.00
C LEU A 33 18.24 -9.71 5.49
N ASP A 34 19.33 -9.36 4.82
CA ASP A 34 19.38 -9.17 3.37
C ASP A 34 19.05 -10.48 2.65
N ALA A 35 19.55 -11.62 3.12
CA ALA A 35 19.18 -12.93 2.59
C ALA A 35 17.68 -13.24 2.75
N LEU A 36 17.07 -12.89 3.89
CA LEU A 36 15.63 -13.05 4.12
C LEU A 36 14.80 -12.15 3.20
N VAL A 37 15.22 -10.91 3.00
CA VAL A 37 14.56 -9.97 2.10
C VAL A 37 14.68 -10.45 0.65
N GLY A 38 15.87 -10.91 0.24
CA GLY A 38 16.11 -11.50 -1.08
C GLY A 38 15.27 -12.77 -1.30
N TYR A 39 15.07 -13.60 -0.28
CA TYR A 39 14.16 -14.75 -0.35
C TYR A 39 12.73 -14.33 -0.65
N CYS A 40 12.23 -13.28 -0.01
CA CYS A 40 10.87 -12.79 -0.22
C CYS A 40 10.66 -12.17 -1.61
N GLU A 41 11.66 -11.46 -2.13
CA GLU A 41 11.61 -10.80 -3.44
C GLU A 41 12.07 -11.70 -4.60
N SER A 42 12.59 -12.91 -4.34
CA SER A 42 13.07 -13.79 -5.41
C SER A 42 11.94 -14.16 -6.39
N PRO A 43 12.18 -14.07 -7.71
CA PRO A 43 11.25 -14.55 -8.75
C PRO A 43 11.42 -16.04 -9.05
N THR A 44 12.17 -16.76 -8.22
CA THR A 44 12.45 -18.19 -8.43
C THR A 44 11.87 -19.04 -7.30
N CYS A 45 11.83 -20.36 -7.49
CA CYS A 45 11.24 -21.30 -6.53
C CYS A 45 11.75 -21.05 -5.10
N ARG A 46 10.82 -20.78 -4.17
CA ARG A 46 11.12 -20.52 -2.74
C ARG A 46 11.97 -21.63 -2.13
N ARG A 47 11.62 -22.90 -2.38
CA ARG A 47 12.36 -24.05 -1.84
C ARG A 47 13.81 -24.04 -2.32
N ARG A 48 14.04 -23.73 -3.59
CA ARG A 48 15.39 -23.67 -4.14
C ARG A 48 16.22 -22.59 -3.46
N VAL A 49 15.68 -21.37 -3.32
CA VAL A 49 16.38 -20.27 -2.64
C VAL A 49 16.69 -20.60 -1.18
N LEU A 50 15.74 -21.21 -0.48
CA LEU A 50 15.92 -21.61 0.92
C LEU A 50 17.01 -22.68 1.08
N LEU A 51 16.99 -23.72 0.24
CA LEU A 51 17.98 -24.80 0.29
C LEU A 51 19.37 -24.32 -0.14
N ASP A 52 19.44 -23.47 -1.17
CA ASP A 52 20.70 -22.89 -1.65
C ASP A 52 21.41 -22.06 -0.56
N TYR A 53 20.64 -21.31 0.25
CA TYR A 53 21.16 -20.60 1.42
C TYR A 53 21.90 -21.51 2.42
N PHE A 54 21.46 -22.78 2.55
CA PHE A 54 22.10 -23.79 3.40
C PHE A 54 23.11 -24.67 2.65
N GLY A 55 23.43 -24.34 1.40
CA GLY A 55 24.39 -25.08 0.56
C GLY A 55 23.80 -26.31 -0.12
N GLU A 56 22.49 -26.48 -0.11
CA GLU A 56 21.79 -27.59 -0.76
C GLU A 56 21.23 -27.19 -2.13
N ARG A 57 21.52 -27.99 -3.16
CA ARG A 57 20.96 -27.76 -4.51
C ARG A 57 19.63 -28.48 -4.65
N ALA A 58 18.64 -27.79 -5.22
CA ALA A 58 17.32 -28.36 -5.48
C ALA A 58 16.75 -27.91 -6.83
N THR A 59 15.91 -28.77 -7.40
CA THR A 59 15.05 -28.44 -8.55
C THR A 59 13.80 -27.66 -8.08
N PRO A 60 13.10 -26.96 -8.98
CA PRO A 60 11.83 -26.29 -8.64
C PRO A 60 10.83 -27.26 -8.00
N CYS A 61 10.20 -26.84 -6.90
CA CYS A 61 9.41 -27.76 -6.07
C CYS A 61 7.99 -28.05 -6.57
N GLY A 62 7.48 -27.27 -7.52
CA GLY A 62 6.09 -27.39 -8.02
C GLY A 62 4.99 -27.04 -7.02
N ASN A 63 5.33 -26.59 -5.80
CA ASN A 63 4.35 -26.42 -4.71
C ASN A 63 4.58 -25.15 -3.84
N CYS A 64 5.31 -24.16 -4.35
CA CYS A 64 5.41 -22.84 -3.72
C CYS A 64 4.66 -21.79 -4.55
N ASP A 65 4.39 -20.63 -3.96
CA ASP A 65 3.72 -19.50 -4.62
C ASP A 65 4.31 -19.20 -5.99
N VAL A 66 5.63 -19.09 -6.10
CA VAL A 66 6.32 -18.81 -7.38
C VAL A 66 6.28 -19.98 -8.37
N CYS A 67 6.13 -21.23 -7.91
CA CYS A 67 5.98 -22.37 -8.83
C CYS A 67 4.54 -22.53 -9.32
N ILE A 68 3.57 -22.18 -8.48
CA ILE A 68 2.14 -22.31 -8.76
C ILE A 68 1.66 -21.13 -9.61
N ASP A 69 2.15 -19.94 -9.31
CA ASP A 69 1.85 -18.68 -10.00
C ASP A 69 3.17 -17.98 -10.36
N PRO A 70 3.79 -18.34 -11.50
CA PRO A 70 5.07 -17.78 -11.90
C PRO A 70 5.05 -16.25 -11.99
N VAL A 71 6.09 -15.63 -11.44
CA VAL A 71 6.17 -14.18 -11.39
C VAL A 71 6.81 -13.63 -12.65
N GLU A 72 6.13 -12.70 -13.32
CA GLU A 72 6.70 -11.92 -14.42
C GLU A 72 7.68 -10.86 -13.88
N MET A 73 8.90 -10.90 -14.39
CA MET A 73 9.88 -9.83 -14.21
C MET A 73 9.72 -8.81 -15.33
N ALA A 74 9.75 -7.54 -14.98
CA ALA A 74 9.78 -6.43 -15.93
C ALA A 74 11.08 -5.63 -15.74
N ASP A 75 11.56 -5.04 -16.82
CA ASP A 75 12.59 -4.00 -16.75
C ASP A 75 11.99 -2.78 -16.06
N GLY A 76 12.67 -2.29 -15.02
CA GLY A 76 12.32 -1.07 -14.29
C GLY A 76 13.49 -0.11 -14.18
N THR A 77 14.47 -0.21 -15.09
CA THR A 77 15.70 0.58 -15.07
C THR A 77 15.38 2.08 -15.10
N ASP A 78 14.43 2.52 -15.92
CA ASP A 78 14.01 3.91 -15.99
C ASP A 78 13.41 4.40 -14.67
N GLU A 79 12.50 3.63 -14.08
CA GLU A 79 11.92 3.93 -12.77
C GLU A 79 12.98 3.97 -11.66
N ALA A 80 13.93 3.04 -11.71
CA ALA A 80 15.04 3.00 -10.77
C ALA A 80 15.92 4.25 -10.90
N LEU A 81 16.27 4.66 -12.12
CA LEU A 81 17.03 5.89 -12.37
C LEU A 81 16.29 7.14 -11.87
N LYS A 82 14.97 7.21 -12.01
CA LYS A 82 14.16 8.29 -11.42
C LYS A 82 14.27 8.30 -9.90
N ILE A 83 14.13 7.14 -9.25
CA ILE A 83 14.26 6.99 -7.80
C ILE A 83 15.66 7.41 -7.33
N LEU A 84 16.72 6.88 -7.94
CA LEU A 84 18.10 7.17 -7.57
C LEU A 84 18.42 8.66 -7.78
N SER A 85 17.94 9.26 -8.87
CA SER A 85 18.07 10.70 -9.11
C SER A 85 17.38 11.54 -8.04
N ALA A 86 16.18 11.16 -7.61
CA ALA A 86 15.46 11.84 -6.53
C ALA A 86 16.16 11.66 -5.16
N VAL A 87 16.70 10.47 -4.89
CA VAL A 87 17.47 10.16 -3.68
C VAL A 87 18.74 11.01 -3.62
N SER A 88 19.53 11.01 -4.71
CA SER A 88 20.73 11.84 -4.84
C SER A 88 20.42 13.33 -4.71
N GLY A 89 19.44 13.83 -5.47
CA GLY A 89 19.06 15.25 -5.48
C GLY A 89 18.50 15.76 -4.15
N SER A 90 17.93 14.87 -3.33
CA SER A 90 17.47 15.19 -1.98
C SER A 90 18.56 15.07 -0.90
N GLY A 91 19.81 14.79 -1.30
CA GLY A 91 20.95 14.68 -0.40
C GLY A 91 21.01 13.36 0.39
N GLN A 92 20.23 12.33 0.01
CA GLN A 92 20.23 11.01 0.64
C GLN A 92 19.82 10.99 2.13
N LEU A 93 19.12 12.03 2.59
CA LEU A 93 18.66 12.16 3.99
C LEU A 93 17.20 11.73 4.19
N TYR A 94 16.48 11.46 3.09
CA TYR A 94 15.03 11.32 3.12
C TYR A 94 14.59 9.89 2.84
N GLY A 95 13.64 9.41 3.63
CA GLY A 95 13.05 8.09 3.47
C GLY A 95 12.05 8.02 2.31
N ALA A 96 11.64 6.79 1.99
CA ALA A 96 10.81 6.46 0.83
C ALA A 96 9.56 7.35 0.64
N ALA A 97 8.84 7.69 1.72
CA ALA A 97 7.64 8.50 1.62
C ALA A 97 7.89 9.87 0.97
N HIS A 98 8.98 10.53 1.35
CA HIS A 98 9.35 11.84 0.83
C HIS A 98 9.88 11.74 -0.60
N ILE A 99 10.67 10.71 -0.92
CA ILE A 99 11.13 10.45 -2.29
C ILE A 99 9.93 10.24 -3.23
N ILE A 100 8.90 9.52 -2.80
CA ILE A 100 7.68 9.32 -3.57
C ILE A 100 6.93 10.65 -3.77
N ASP A 101 6.88 11.50 -2.73
CA ASP A 101 6.24 12.81 -2.85
C ASP A 101 6.99 13.70 -3.87
N ILE A 102 8.33 13.66 -3.93
CA ILE A 102 9.12 14.33 -4.97
C ILE A 102 8.76 13.78 -6.36
N LEU A 103 8.87 12.47 -6.57
CA LEU A 103 8.63 11.84 -7.88
C LEU A 103 7.24 12.12 -8.42
N ARG A 104 6.22 12.11 -7.54
CA ARG A 104 4.83 12.38 -7.92
C ARG A 104 4.48 13.87 -7.98
N GLY A 105 5.43 14.77 -7.71
CA GLY A 105 5.21 16.22 -7.77
C GLY A 105 4.26 16.73 -6.68
N SER A 106 4.23 16.07 -5.52
CA SER A 106 3.38 16.46 -4.41
C SER A 106 4.03 17.59 -3.61
N SER A 107 3.48 18.80 -3.74
CA SER A 107 3.94 20.02 -3.03
C SER A 107 3.57 20.01 -1.55
N THR A 108 4.10 19.05 -0.80
CA THR A 108 3.98 19.02 0.65
C THR A 108 4.77 20.16 1.28
N GLU A 109 4.37 20.60 2.48
CA GLU A 109 5.12 21.62 3.23
C GLU A 109 6.60 21.24 3.40
N LYS A 110 6.87 19.94 3.63
CA LYS A 110 8.23 19.39 3.73
C LYS A 110 9.00 19.49 2.41
N ALA A 111 8.37 19.21 1.27
CA ALA A 111 8.99 19.32 -0.05
C ALA A 111 9.36 20.78 -0.37
N VAL A 112 8.45 21.72 -0.12
CA VAL A 112 8.66 23.15 -0.38
C VAL A 112 9.73 23.74 0.55
N LYS A 113 9.66 23.43 1.86
CA LYS A 113 10.64 23.91 2.84
C LYS A 113 12.06 23.44 2.52
N ALA A 114 12.19 22.22 2.02
CA ALA A 114 13.47 21.65 1.59
C ALA A 114 13.85 22.03 0.14
N ARG A 115 13.04 22.85 -0.55
CA ARG A 115 13.21 23.25 -1.96
C ARG A 115 13.28 22.07 -2.94
N HIS A 116 12.69 20.94 -2.58
CA HIS A 116 12.64 19.74 -3.40
C HIS A 116 11.57 19.78 -4.49
N ASP A 117 10.64 20.73 -4.39
CA ASP A 117 9.73 21.16 -5.46
C ASP A 117 10.45 21.72 -6.70
N ARG A 118 11.75 22.04 -6.56
CA ARG A 118 12.59 22.59 -7.63
C ARG A 118 13.59 21.59 -8.22
N LEU A 119 13.62 20.35 -7.70
CA LEU A 119 14.53 19.33 -8.21
C LEU A 119 14.11 18.90 -9.63
N PRO A 120 15.06 18.56 -10.52
CA PRO A 120 14.73 18.01 -11.84
C PRO A 120 13.86 16.75 -11.77
N SER A 121 13.98 15.97 -10.69
CA SER A 121 13.19 14.77 -10.46
C SER A 121 11.75 15.04 -9.99
N PHE A 122 11.40 16.29 -9.66
CA PHE A 122 10.08 16.62 -9.14
C PHE A 122 8.99 16.43 -10.21
N GLY A 123 8.00 15.59 -9.92
CA GLY A 123 6.90 15.29 -10.85
C GLY A 123 7.24 14.37 -12.02
N THR A 124 8.48 13.87 -12.11
CA THR A 124 8.94 12.99 -13.21
C THR A 124 8.34 11.58 -13.19
N GLY A 125 7.65 11.22 -12.10
CA GLY A 125 7.05 9.92 -11.84
C GLY A 125 5.55 10.00 -11.56
N ALA A 126 4.85 11.02 -12.09
CA ALA A 126 3.42 11.24 -11.87
C ALA A 126 2.53 10.10 -12.39
N GLU A 127 3.03 9.32 -13.35
CA GLU A 127 2.35 8.18 -14.00
C GLU A 127 2.11 7.00 -13.07
N LEU A 128 2.97 6.79 -12.07
CA LEU A 128 2.83 5.69 -11.11
C LEU A 128 2.19 6.16 -9.80
N LYS A 129 1.45 5.24 -9.18
CA LYS A 129 0.80 5.44 -7.87
C LYS A 129 1.84 5.33 -6.75
N LYS A 130 1.46 5.87 -5.59
CA LYS A 130 2.31 5.84 -4.38
C LYS A 130 2.70 4.41 -3.98
N GLU A 131 1.78 3.47 -4.12
CA GLU A 131 2.01 2.07 -3.79
C GLU A 131 3.00 1.39 -4.73
N GLU A 132 2.97 1.74 -6.01
CA GLU A 132 3.86 1.20 -7.05
C GLU A 132 5.28 1.70 -6.82
N TRP A 133 5.47 3.02 -6.62
CA TRP A 133 6.77 3.57 -6.24
C TRP A 133 7.31 2.97 -4.95
N ARG A 134 6.44 2.75 -3.96
CA ARG A 134 6.84 2.11 -2.69
C ARG A 134 7.27 0.66 -2.90
N SER A 135 6.68 -0.05 -3.87
CA SER A 135 7.10 -1.40 -4.24
C SER A 135 8.48 -1.40 -4.92
N LEU A 136 8.71 -0.49 -5.87
CA LEU A 136 10.00 -0.35 -6.54
C LEU A 136 11.12 -0.01 -5.56
N ILE A 137 10.91 0.96 -4.67
CA ILE A 137 11.90 1.30 -3.63
C ILE A 137 12.22 0.09 -2.75
N ARG A 138 11.22 -0.71 -2.37
CA ARG A 138 11.44 -1.93 -1.59
C ARG A 138 12.31 -2.94 -2.34
N GLN A 139 12.04 -3.12 -3.62
CA GLN A 139 12.79 -4.05 -4.46
C GLN A 139 14.20 -3.55 -4.78
N LEU A 140 14.42 -2.23 -4.92
CA LEU A 140 15.76 -1.64 -5.03
C LEU A 140 16.58 -1.83 -3.75
N VAL A 141 15.94 -1.72 -2.58
CA VAL A 141 16.60 -2.04 -1.31
C VAL A 141 16.93 -3.53 -1.22
N ALA A 142 16.02 -4.40 -1.65
CA ALA A 142 16.23 -5.84 -1.65
C ALA A 142 17.34 -6.29 -2.61
N ALA A 143 17.40 -5.67 -3.79
CA ALA A 143 18.41 -5.93 -4.81
C ALA A 143 19.74 -5.21 -4.53
N GLY A 144 19.81 -4.41 -3.46
CA GLY A 144 21.04 -3.79 -2.99
C GLY A 144 21.44 -2.52 -3.74
N PHE A 145 20.59 -1.94 -4.58
CA PHE A 145 20.83 -0.62 -5.21
C PHE A 145 20.64 0.54 -4.22
N LEU A 146 19.79 0.33 -3.21
CA LEU A 146 19.54 1.27 -2.12
C LEU A 146 19.80 0.59 -0.78
N ARG A 147 20.22 1.37 0.20
CA ARG A 147 20.26 0.97 1.62
C ARG A 147 19.46 1.94 2.47
N LEU A 148 18.89 1.43 3.55
CA LEU A 148 18.24 2.25 4.57
C LEU A 148 19.33 2.75 5.52
N ASP A 149 19.48 4.06 5.64
CA ASP A 149 20.26 4.67 6.70
C ASP A 149 19.50 4.55 8.02
N VAL A 150 19.98 3.64 8.87
CA VAL A 150 19.41 3.34 10.19
C VAL A 150 20.09 4.10 11.32
N GLN A 151 21.29 4.65 11.11
CA GLN A 151 22.00 5.45 12.11
C GLN A 151 21.59 6.94 12.05
N GLY A 152 21.06 7.41 10.91
CA GLY A 152 20.43 8.72 10.76
C GLY A 152 18.91 8.73 10.99
N TYR A 153 18.19 9.57 10.24
CA TYR A 153 16.74 9.77 10.35
C TYR A 153 15.89 8.81 9.50
N GLY A 154 16.43 7.66 9.05
CA GLY A 154 15.72 6.72 8.18
C GLY A 154 15.77 7.08 6.70
N GLY A 155 16.87 7.68 6.24
CA GLY A 155 17.11 8.07 4.85
C GLY A 155 17.32 6.88 3.91
N LEU A 156 17.16 7.11 2.60
CA LEU A 156 17.62 6.18 1.58
C LEU A 156 18.99 6.65 1.08
N ALA A 157 19.96 5.75 1.07
CA ALA A 157 21.29 5.98 0.51
C ALA A 157 21.55 5.04 -0.67
N ILE A 158 22.24 5.56 -1.67
CA ILE A 158 22.68 4.83 -2.86
C ILE A 158 23.90 3.98 -2.47
N THR A 159 23.98 2.78 -3.02
CA THR A 159 25.11 1.86 -2.86
C THR A 159 26.00 1.91 -4.11
N ASP A 160 27.17 1.26 -4.07
CA ASP A 160 28.05 1.16 -5.25
C ASP A 160 27.33 0.55 -6.47
N THR A 161 26.43 -0.42 -6.25
CA THR A 161 25.60 -1.02 -7.31
C THR A 161 24.54 -0.03 -7.81
N GLY A 162 23.98 0.80 -6.92
CA GLY A 162 23.14 1.93 -7.29
C GLY A 162 23.86 2.93 -8.20
N ASP A 163 25.09 3.27 -7.86
CA ASP A 163 25.92 4.16 -8.68
C ASP A 163 26.30 3.52 -10.03
N GLY A 164 26.52 2.20 -10.07
CA GLY A 164 26.70 1.42 -11.31
C GLY A 164 25.49 1.54 -12.24
N LEU A 165 24.28 1.40 -11.70
CA LEU A 165 23.03 1.61 -12.44
C LEU A 165 22.95 3.03 -13.01
N MET A 166 23.29 4.05 -12.22
CA MET A 166 23.29 5.45 -12.68
C MET A 166 24.31 5.73 -13.79
N ARG A 167 25.41 4.97 -13.85
CA ARG A 167 26.39 5.03 -14.94
C ARG A 167 26.01 4.20 -16.17
N GLY A 168 24.92 3.44 -16.10
CA GLY A 168 24.49 2.52 -17.16
C GLY A 168 25.30 1.21 -17.21
N GLU A 169 26.01 0.88 -16.13
CA GLU A 169 26.80 -0.36 -16.01
C GLU A 169 25.94 -1.55 -15.56
N ASP A 170 24.82 -1.28 -14.90
CA ASP A 170 23.86 -2.27 -14.40
C ASP A 170 22.46 -2.05 -15.01
N SER A 171 21.55 -3.00 -14.76
CA SER A 171 20.12 -2.88 -15.07
C SER A 171 19.28 -3.32 -13.87
N PHE A 172 18.04 -2.83 -13.79
CA PHE A 172 17.12 -3.21 -12.71
C PHE A 172 15.90 -3.92 -13.26
N GLN A 173 15.65 -5.12 -12.74
CA GLN A 173 14.42 -5.87 -12.99
C GLN A 173 13.62 -6.01 -11.71
N TYR A 174 12.29 -5.94 -11.83
CA TYR A 174 11.38 -6.03 -10.69
C TYR A 174 10.22 -6.99 -10.95
N ARG A 175 9.66 -7.50 -9.87
CA ARG A 175 8.47 -8.34 -9.83
C ARG A 175 7.21 -7.53 -10.07
N GLN A 176 6.57 -7.74 -11.23
CA GLN A 176 5.40 -6.95 -11.64
C GLN A 176 4.12 -7.29 -10.85
N ASP A 177 4.01 -8.50 -10.32
CA ASP A 177 2.89 -8.95 -9.47
C ASP A 177 2.75 -8.10 -8.20
N THR A 178 3.86 -7.56 -7.68
CA THR A 178 3.86 -6.65 -6.53
C THR A 178 3.27 -5.27 -6.84
N MET A 179 3.15 -4.90 -8.13
CA MET A 179 2.51 -3.67 -8.61
C MET A 179 1.02 -3.87 -8.89
N LYS A 180 0.64 -5.08 -9.32
CA LYS A 180 -0.73 -5.42 -9.67
C LYS A 180 -1.55 -5.54 -8.38
N ARG A 181 -2.66 -4.79 -8.27
CA ARG A 181 -3.69 -5.05 -7.25
C ARG A 181 -4.11 -6.52 -7.38
N THR A 182 -4.02 -7.27 -6.28
CA THR A 182 -4.52 -8.65 -6.20
C THR A 182 -5.94 -8.72 -6.77
N PRO A 183 -6.38 -9.86 -7.36
CA PRO A 183 -7.73 -10.03 -7.86
C PRO A 183 -8.81 -9.65 -6.83
N ALA A 184 -8.54 -9.84 -5.53
CA ALA A 184 -9.39 -9.38 -4.43
C ALA A 184 -9.46 -7.84 -4.29
N ALA A 185 -8.35 -7.14 -4.52
CA ALA A 185 -8.30 -5.67 -4.56
C ALA A 185 -8.87 -5.09 -5.87
N ARG A 186 -8.78 -5.81 -7.00
CA ARG A 186 -9.52 -5.50 -8.24
C ARG A 186 -11.01 -5.70 -8.06
N ARG A 187 -11.47 -6.81 -7.47
CA ARG A 187 -12.89 -7.02 -7.11
C ARG A 187 -13.40 -5.93 -6.19
N ARG A 188 -12.64 -5.52 -5.15
CA ARG A 188 -13.00 -4.39 -4.27
C ARG A 188 -12.99 -3.01 -4.96
N ALA A 189 -12.26 -2.85 -6.07
CA ALA A 189 -12.24 -1.62 -6.85
C ALA A 189 -13.38 -1.58 -7.88
N GLN A 190 -13.66 -2.71 -8.53
CA GLN A 190 -14.78 -2.87 -9.46
C GLN A 190 -16.13 -2.79 -8.73
N ASP A 191 -16.20 -3.31 -7.50
CA ASP A 191 -17.35 -3.19 -6.59
C ASP A 191 -17.43 -1.79 -5.93
N ARG A 192 -16.45 -0.90 -6.20
CA ARG A 192 -16.47 0.54 -5.86
C ARG A 192 -16.78 1.44 -7.06
N GLU A 193 -16.50 1.00 -8.29
CA GLU A 193 -16.81 1.73 -9.53
C GLU A 193 -18.25 1.53 -10.01
N ALA A 194 -18.95 0.50 -9.55
CA ALA A 194 -20.40 0.45 -9.62
C ALA A 194 -21.01 1.29 -8.48
N THR A 195 -20.72 2.59 -8.45
CA THR A 195 -21.62 3.53 -7.76
C THR A 195 -22.68 3.88 -8.80
N PRO A 196 -23.93 3.43 -8.67
CA PRO A 196 -24.98 3.85 -9.59
C PRO A 196 -25.05 5.38 -9.58
N GLU A 197 -25.29 5.99 -10.74
CA GLU A 197 -25.57 7.42 -10.83
C GLU A 197 -26.80 7.71 -9.97
N LEU A 198 -26.58 8.34 -8.82
CA LEU A 198 -27.63 8.79 -7.93
C LEU A 198 -28.17 10.11 -8.47
N SER A 199 -29.49 10.27 -8.53
CA SER A 199 -30.09 11.58 -8.77
C SER A 199 -29.73 12.56 -7.65
N ASP A 200 -29.90 13.86 -7.88
CA ASP A 200 -29.63 14.90 -6.87
C ASP A 200 -30.39 14.63 -5.55
N ASP A 201 -31.64 14.16 -5.64
CA ASP A 201 -32.46 13.76 -4.49
C ASP A 201 -31.87 12.57 -3.73
N GLN A 202 -31.39 11.56 -4.45
CA GLN A 202 -30.76 10.38 -3.86
C GLN A 202 -29.40 10.72 -3.24
N MET A 203 -28.66 11.66 -3.81
CA MET A 203 -27.43 12.21 -3.23
C MET A 203 -27.71 12.99 -1.94
N ALA A 204 -28.77 13.81 -1.92
CA ALA A 204 -29.20 14.53 -0.73
C ALA A 204 -29.64 13.57 0.39
N LEU A 205 -30.42 12.53 0.05
CA LEU A 205 -30.79 11.46 0.97
C LEU A 205 -29.56 10.72 1.51
N LEU A 206 -28.60 10.36 0.65
CA LEU A 206 -27.37 9.69 1.06
C LEU A 206 -26.55 10.50 2.08
N ARG A 207 -26.49 11.84 1.92
CA ARG A 207 -25.82 12.72 2.88
C ARG A 207 -26.50 12.64 4.26
N ARG A 208 -27.82 12.74 4.29
CA ARG A 208 -28.62 12.62 5.53
C ARG A 208 -28.47 11.26 6.21
N LEU A 209 -28.42 10.18 5.42
CA LEU A 209 -28.18 8.83 5.92
C LEU A 209 -26.77 8.68 6.51
N LYS A 210 -25.75 9.29 5.90
CA LYS A 210 -24.38 9.34 6.45
C LYS A 210 -24.30 10.10 7.77
N ASP A 211 -25.02 11.22 7.89
CA ASP A 211 -25.09 12.01 9.11
C ASP A 211 -25.81 11.27 10.24
N LEU A 212 -26.93 10.60 9.95
CA LEU A 212 -27.61 9.72 10.90
C LEU A 212 -26.69 8.61 11.38
N ARG A 213 -26.00 7.92 10.46
CA ARG A 213 -25.05 6.86 10.80
C ARG A 213 -23.95 7.36 11.73
N LEU A 214 -23.40 8.55 11.48
CA LEU A 214 -22.37 9.14 12.31
C LEU A 214 -22.88 9.46 13.72
N ARG A 215 -24.10 10.00 13.85
CA ARG A 215 -24.74 10.26 15.15
C ARG A 215 -24.94 8.97 15.95
N LEU A 216 -25.50 7.93 15.33
CA LEU A 216 -25.74 6.63 15.98
C LEU A 216 -24.42 5.96 16.40
N ALA A 217 -23.40 6.04 15.56
CA ALA A 217 -22.07 5.49 15.85
C ALA A 217 -21.40 6.19 17.04
N LYS A 218 -21.50 7.53 17.12
CA LYS A 218 -21.04 8.30 18.29
C LYS A 218 -21.77 7.91 19.57
N GLY A 219 -23.11 7.78 19.51
CA GLY A 219 -23.91 7.37 20.67
C GLY A 219 -23.55 5.97 21.18
N LYS A 220 -23.26 5.03 20.28
CA LYS A 220 -22.85 3.66 20.62
C LYS A 220 -21.32 3.49 20.82
N LYS A 221 -20.53 4.56 20.71
CA LYS A 221 -19.05 4.53 20.78
C LYS A 221 -18.39 3.49 19.86
N VAL A 222 -18.93 3.30 18.66
CA VAL A 222 -18.39 2.39 17.64
C VAL A 222 -18.02 3.16 16.37
N PRO A 223 -17.11 2.63 15.52
CA PRO A 223 -16.85 3.22 14.21
C PRO A 223 -18.11 3.26 13.34
N ALA A 224 -18.29 4.31 12.52
CA ALA A 224 -19.51 4.51 11.71
C ALA A 224 -19.83 3.33 10.78
N TYR A 225 -18.82 2.71 10.18
CA TYR A 225 -19.01 1.56 9.30
C TYR A 225 -19.58 0.32 10.02
N ALA A 226 -19.46 0.24 11.35
CA ALA A 226 -20.01 -0.86 12.14
C ALA A 226 -21.54 -0.80 12.22
N VAL A 227 -22.12 0.41 12.21
CA VAL A 227 -23.58 0.62 12.12
C VAL A 227 -24.07 0.16 10.74
N PHE A 228 -23.58 0.78 9.66
CA PHE A 228 -23.82 0.36 8.28
C PHE A 228 -22.61 0.64 7.40
N ALA A 229 -22.29 -0.27 6.48
CA ALA A 229 -21.30 -0.02 5.44
C ALA A 229 -21.82 1.03 4.44
N ASP A 230 -20.91 1.71 3.74
CA ASP A 230 -21.31 2.71 2.73
C ASP A 230 -22.23 2.12 1.64
N LYS A 231 -21.99 0.86 1.24
CA LYS A 231 -22.82 0.14 0.28
C LYS A 231 -24.28 0.01 0.74
N SER A 232 -24.51 -0.20 2.04
CA SER A 232 -25.87 -0.27 2.60
C SER A 232 -26.57 1.09 2.53
N LEU A 233 -25.86 2.19 2.78
CA LEU A 233 -26.45 3.54 2.70
C LEU A 233 -26.77 3.93 1.25
N VAL A 234 -25.92 3.54 0.30
CA VAL A 234 -26.17 3.73 -1.13
C VAL A 234 -27.38 2.91 -1.58
N ASP A 235 -27.50 1.65 -1.16
CA ASP A 235 -28.67 0.81 -1.46
C ASP A 235 -29.96 1.36 -0.85
N MET A 236 -29.92 1.92 0.37
CA MET A 236 -31.05 2.64 0.98
C MET A 236 -31.45 3.88 0.18
N ALA A 237 -30.48 4.66 -0.32
CA ALA A 237 -30.76 5.85 -1.10
C ALA A 237 -31.35 5.52 -2.49
N LEU A 238 -30.99 4.37 -3.06
CA LEU A 238 -31.52 3.90 -4.35
C LEU A 238 -32.93 3.35 -4.23
N LYS A 239 -33.16 2.47 -3.25
CA LYS A 239 -34.42 1.76 -3.09
C LYS A 239 -35.46 2.54 -2.30
N SER A 240 -35.03 3.51 -1.48
CA SER A 240 -35.88 4.35 -0.62
C SER A 240 -36.97 3.54 0.10
N PRO A 241 -36.58 2.54 0.93
CA PRO A 241 -37.52 1.65 1.59
C PRO A 241 -38.50 2.42 2.47
N ARG A 242 -39.76 2.02 2.43
CA ARG A 242 -40.89 2.71 3.09
C ARG A 242 -41.36 2.03 4.36
N ASP A 243 -41.02 0.75 4.52
CA ASP A 243 -41.37 -0.04 5.70
C ASP A 243 -40.23 -0.99 6.11
N GLU A 244 -40.40 -1.66 7.25
CA GLU A 244 -39.39 -2.60 7.77
C GLU A 244 -39.18 -3.82 6.85
N THR A 245 -40.18 -4.19 6.05
CA THR A 245 -40.08 -5.33 5.12
C THR A 245 -39.13 -4.97 3.98
N GLU A 246 -39.32 -3.81 3.35
CA GLU A 246 -38.44 -3.29 2.31
C GLU A 246 -37.04 -2.96 2.87
N PHE A 247 -36.97 -2.50 4.12
CA PHE A 247 -35.69 -2.23 4.79
C PHE A 247 -34.89 -3.51 5.04
N ALA A 248 -35.55 -4.65 5.28
CA ALA A 248 -34.90 -5.94 5.46
C ALA A 248 -34.22 -6.46 4.17
N GLU A 249 -34.69 -6.02 3.00
CA GLU A 249 -34.12 -6.39 1.69
C GLU A 249 -32.90 -5.55 1.29
N ILE A 250 -32.53 -4.55 2.11
CA ILE A 250 -31.34 -3.72 1.87
C ILE A 250 -30.07 -4.52 2.14
N HIS A 251 -29.11 -4.40 1.23
CA HIS A 251 -27.82 -5.08 1.33
C HIS A 251 -27.10 -4.76 2.65
N GLY A 252 -26.87 -5.79 3.47
CA GLY A 252 -26.16 -5.67 4.75
C GLY A 252 -27.05 -5.31 5.96
N VAL A 253 -28.37 -5.30 5.78
CA VAL A 253 -29.35 -5.34 6.87
C VAL A 253 -29.59 -6.81 7.24
N GLY A 254 -29.30 -7.16 8.49
CA GLY A 254 -29.66 -8.46 9.08
C GLY A 254 -30.61 -8.26 10.25
N ALA A 255 -31.15 -9.35 10.80
CA ALA A 255 -32.18 -9.30 11.85
C ALA A 255 -31.84 -8.39 13.05
N ALA A 256 -30.58 -8.37 13.49
CA ALA A 256 -30.14 -7.47 14.57
C ALA A 256 -30.18 -5.99 14.16
N LYS A 257 -29.72 -5.66 12.94
CA LYS A 257 -29.71 -4.28 12.45
C LYS A 257 -31.09 -3.77 12.07
N LEU A 258 -31.96 -4.66 11.60
CA LEU A 258 -33.37 -4.37 11.37
C LEU A 258 -34.02 -3.92 12.68
N ARG A 259 -33.93 -4.73 13.74
CA ARG A 259 -34.50 -4.38 15.06
C ARG A 259 -33.89 -3.11 15.66
N ASP A 260 -32.58 -2.94 15.56
CA ASP A 260 -31.87 -1.88 16.27
C ASP A 260 -31.89 -0.52 15.54
N PHE A 261 -32.09 -0.51 14.22
CA PHE A 261 -31.87 0.68 13.40
C PHE A 261 -32.96 0.99 12.38
N ALA A 262 -33.88 0.08 12.06
CA ALA A 262 -34.87 0.30 10.99
C ALA A 262 -35.69 1.58 11.21
N GLY A 263 -36.28 1.77 12.39
CA GLY A 263 -37.10 2.94 12.69
C GLY A 263 -36.38 4.27 12.43
N ALA A 264 -35.16 4.44 12.95
CA ALA A 264 -34.40 5.68 12.80
C ALA A 264 -34.00 5.96 11.35
N PHE A 265 -33.71 4.92 10.56
CA PHE A 265 -33.34 5.08 9.15
C PHE A 265 -34.57 5.31 8.27
N LEU A 266 -35.68 4.61 8.51
CA LEU A 266 -36.95 4.81 7.79
C LEU A 266 -37.50 6.22 8.02
N GLU A 267 -37.38 6.77 9.22
CA GLU A 267 -37.76 8.16 9.51
C GLU A 267 -36.96 9.17 8.67
N VAL A 268 -35.64 8.95 8.56
CA VAL A 268 -34.76 9.75 7.70
C VAL A 268 -34.97 9.48 6.21
N ILE A 269 -35.63 8.40 5.80
CA ILE A 269 -35.99 8.18 4.39
C ILE A 269 -37.34 8.83 4.07
N ALA A 270 -38.28 8.79 5.01
CA ALA A 270 -39.63 9.33 4.85
C ALA A 270 -39.68 10.88 4.90
N THR A 271 -38.71 11.53 5.56
CA THR A 271 -38.68 12.99 5.65
C THR A 271 -38.24 13.60 4.30
N PRO A 272 -39.03 14.45 3.62
CA PRO A 272 -38.57 15.17 2.42
C PRO A 272 -37.39 16.08 2.77
N GLY A 273 -36.39 16.22 1.91
CA GLY A 273 -35.32 17.20 2.13
C GLY A 273 -35.87 18.60 1.94
N ASP A 274 -35.67 19.49 2.90
CA ASP A 274 -35.92 20.92 2.70
C ASP A 274 -35.11 21.40 1.48
N ALA A 275 -35.80 22.04 0.53
CA ALA A 275 -35.24 22.65 -0.67
C ALA A 275 -34.38 23.88 -0.34
#